data_AF-A0A2E3F789-F1
#
_entry.id   AF-A0A2E3F789-F1
#
_cell.length_a   1.000
_cell.length_b   1.000
_cell.length_c   1.000
_cell.angle_alpha   90.00
_cell.angle_beta   90.00
_cell.angle_gamma   90.00
#
_symmetry.space_group_name_H-M   'P 1'
#
loop_
_entity.id
_entity.type
_entity.pdbx_description
1 polymer ?
#
loop_
_entity_poly.entity_id
_entity_poly.type
_entity_poly.pdbx_seq_one_letter_code
_entity_poly.pdbx_strand_id
1 'polypeptide(L)'
;MWRKLAYGLLLTIVMAPLLSFAAWYFSTKKQYTVAIVDKTVLNTEGQEHSSLHWVLNHNRFVKTADSRYQIDRDYFGFFPKEDTLYDLKGLERFSSEGLNALSDDADLLYLTDAYGIYKQEWYAQYTAERKGILYGGLSEQDMAFVKLMKRKHKPVITEFNCLASPTPQTIRTEFEFLYKIRFTGWTGRYFDSLDETKNKELPKWMLSNYKAQNNGEWDFKQDGLVLVHESGTIVILENGRDLNEVLPVITASEKGIEELNLPKKEVYPFWFEVIENDSQVNRNYASFNLDVNPSGKSKLETYQIPSVFPAVVGHHGPDYTFYYMAGDFSDNPIGFTTSYFRGVSLIKGYFYNADEPSDRGGFFFNFYKPMLTKILKKAYHSSAVN
;
A
#
# COMPACT_ATOMS: atom_id res chain seq x y z
N MET A 1 30.40 -5.04 -42.93
CA MET A 1 30.56 -5.18 -41.47
C MET A 1 29.38 -4.55 -40.71
N TRP A 2 29.05 -3.28 -40.97
CA TRP A 2 27.95 -2.55 -40.32
C TRP A 2 26.57 -3.21 -40.45
N ARG A 3 26.20 -3.73 -41.63
CA ARG A 3 24.96 -4.50 -41.83
C ARG A 3 24.85 -5.74 -40.92
N LYS A 4 25.94 -6.50 -40.77
CA LYS A 4 25.96 -7.71 -39.90
C LYS A 4 25.83 -7.33 -38.42
N LEU A 5 26.46 -6.22 -38.01
CA LEU A 5 26.31 -5.67 -36.66
C LEU A 5 24.88 -5.18 -36.41
N ALA A 6 24.27 -4.49 -37.38
CA ALA A 6 22.88 -4.04 -37.28
C ALA A 6 21.88 -5.22 -37.20
N TYR A 7 22.07 -6.27 -38.00
CA TYR A 7 21.26 -7.48 -37.89
C TYR A 7 21.46 -8.21 -36.55
N GLY A 8 22.70 -8.27 -36.06
CA GLY A 8 23.00 -8.82 -34.74
C GLY A 8 22.29 -8.07 -33.61
N LEU A 9 22.37 -6.73 -33.62
CA LEU A 9 21.70 -5.89 -32.63
C LEU A 9 20.18 -6.02 -32.70
N LEU A 10 19.60 -6.00 -33.90
CA LEU A 10 18.16 -6.20 -34.09
C LEU A 10 17.71 -7.56 -33.56
N LEU A 11 18.46 -8.63 -33.86
CA LEU A 11 18.18 -9.97 -33.35
C LEU A 11 18.23 -10.00 -31.82
N THR A 12 19.20 -9.35 -31.19
CA THR A 12 19.29 -9.26 -29.73
C THR A 12 18.07 -8.53 -29.14
N ILE A 13 17.66 -7.41 -29.72
CA ILE A 13 16.50 -6.63 -29.24
C ILE A 13 15.21 -7.45 -29.33
N VAL A 14 15.02 -8.23 -30.40
CA VAL A 14 13.83 -9.08 -30.58
C VAL A 14 13.88 -10.32 -29.69
N MET A 15 15.05 -10.95 -29.55
CA MET A 15 15.20 -12.18 -28.75
C MET A 15 15.21 -11.92 -27.25
N ALA A 16 15.64 -10.75 -26.78
CA ALA A 16 15.74 -10.47 -25.35
C ALA A 16 14.38 -10.57 -24.61
N PRO A 17 13.27 -9.96 -25.08
CA PRO A 17 11.95 -10.16 -24.49
C PRO A 17 11.48 -11.62 -24.54
N LEU A 18 11.73 -12.33 -25.65
CA LEU A 18 11.34 -13.74 -25.79
C LEU A 18 12.08 -14.64 -24.80
N LEU A 19 13.39 -14.46 -24.66
CA LEU A 19 14.22 -15.19 -23.70
C LEU A 19 13.85 -14.83 -22.25
N SER A 20 13.57 -13.56 -21.98
CA SER A 20 13.11 -13.08 -20.68
C SER A 20 11.77 -13.69 -20.27
N PHE A 21 10.81 -13.75 -21.20
CA PHE A 21 9.53 -14.43 -21.01
C PHE A 21 9.71 -15.93 -20.84
N ALA A 22 10.50 -16.59 -21.69
CA ALA A 22 10.76 -18.03 -21.57
C ALA A 22 11.39 -18.38 -20.22
N ALA A 23 12.38 -17.59 -19.76
CA ALA A 23 13.02 -17.79 -18.47
C ALA A 23 12.06 -17.60 -17.27
N TRP A 24 11.04 -16.76 -17.41
CA TRP A 24 9.95 -16.68 -16.44
C TRP A 24 8.97 -17.86 -16.58
N TYR A 25 8.56 -18.21 -17.80
CA TYR A 25 7.57 -19.25 -18.07
C TYR A 25 8.01 -20.62 -17.54
N PHE A 26 9.28 -20.98 -17.78
CA PHE A 26 9.88 -22.23 -17.32
C PHE A 26 10.38 -22.19 -15.87
N SER A 27 10.25 -21.06 -15.17
CA SER A 27 10.62 -21.02 -13.75
C SER A 27 9.58 -21.72 -12.87
N THR A 28 10.09 -22.42 -11.85
CA THR A 28 9.32 -23.28 -10.95
C THR A 28 8.18 -22.50 -10.30
N LYS A 29 6.97 -23.06 -10.37
CA LYS A 29 5.80 -22.56 -9.64
C LYS A 29 5.96 -22.89 -8.15
N LYS A 30 5.59 -21.95 -7.29
CA LYS A 30 5.61 -22.09 -5.83
C LYS A 30 4.18 -22.00 -5.33
N GLN A 31 3.61 -23.12 -4.91
CA GLN A 31 2.29 -23.11 -4.29
C GLN A 31 2.37 -22.36 -2.97
N TYR A 32 1.66 -21.25 -2.86
CA TYR A 32 1.66 -20.40 -1.68
C TYR A 32 0.36 -19.56 -1.67
N THR A 33 -0.58 -19.96 -0.82
CA THR A 33 -1.94 -19.43 -0.79
C THR A 33 -2.02 -18.18 0.08
N VAL A 34 -1.79 -17.02 -0.53
CA VAL A 34 -2.09 -15.70 0.04
C VAL A 34 -3.60 -15.45 0.06
N ALA A 35 -4.15 -15.20 1.26
CA ALA A 35 -5.48 -14.63 1.46
C ALA A 35 -5.39 -13.11 1.42
N ILE A 36 -5.96 -12.50 0.38
CA ILE A 36 -5.90 -11.06 0.11
C ILE A 36 -7.23 -10.44 0.52
N VAL A 37 -7.21 -9.42 1.37
CA VAL A 37 -8.39 -8.65 1.77
C VAL A 37 -8.25 -7.24 1.19
N ASP A 38 -9.22 -6.85 0.38
CA ASP A 38 -9.30 -5.52 -0.23
C ASP A 38 -10.78 -5.13 -0.38
N LYS A 39 -11.16 -4.05 0.31
CA LYS A 39 -12.55 -3.57 0.34
C LYS A 39 -12.80 -2.35 -0.53
N THR A 40 -11.81 -1.86 -1.26
CA THR A 40 -11.78 -0.54 -1.93
C THR A 40 -11.79 -0.65 -3.46
N VAL A 41 -11.95 -1.86 -4.00
CA VAL A 41 -11.98 -2.12 -5.44
C VAL A 41 -13.18 -1.45 -6.14
N LEU A 42 -12.94 -0.34 -6.84
CA LEU A 42 -13.95 0.40 -7.61
C LEU A 42 -14.16 -0.13 -9.04
N ASN A 43 -13.17 -0.82 -9.60
CA ASN A 43 -13.24 -1.36 -10.97
C ASN A 43 -12.45 -2.68 -11.07
N THR A 44 -12.49 -3.34 -12.23
CA THR A 44 -11.82 -4.63 -12.46
C THR A 44 -10.29 -4.54 -12.53
N GLU A 45 -9.71 -3.34 -12.53
CA GLU A 45 -8.25 -3.15 -12.54
C GLU A 45 -7.63 -3.43 -11.16
N GLY A 46 -8.42 -3.38 -10.08
CA GLY A 46 -7.99 -3.78 -8.73
C GLY A 46 -6.73 -3.06 -8.27
N GLN A 47 -6.68 -1.74 -8.50
CA GLN A 47 -5.46 -0.94 -8.40
C GLN A 47 -4.72 -1.14 -7.05
N GLU A 48 -5.47 -1.13 -5.94
CA GLU A 48 -4.95 -1.26 -4.57
C GLU A 48 -4.17 -2.55 -4.30
N HIS A 49 -4.46 -3.65 -5.01
CA HIS A 49 -3.73 -4.92 -4.87
C HIS A 49 -2.99 -5.36 -6.14
N SER A 50 -2.97 -4.53 -7.17
CA SER A 50 -2.33 -4.83 -8.46
C SER A 50 -0.82 -5.07 -8.32
N SER A 51 -0.13 -4.29 -7.47
CA SER A 51 1.30 -4.43 -7.20
C SER A 51 1.62 -5.73 -6.46
N LEU A 52 0.78 -6.14 -5.51
CA LEU A 52 0.89 -7.44 -4.85
C LEU A 52 0.80 -8.56 -5.88
N HIS A 53 -0.24 -8.54 -6.72
CA HIS A 53 -0.42 -9.53 -7.79
C HIS A 53 0.75 -9.56 -8.76
N TRP A 54 1.30 -8.40 -9.10
CA TRP A 54 2.51 -8.30 -9.91
C TRP A 54 3.67 -9.08 -9.26
N VAL A 55 3.92 -8.86 -7.97
CA VAL A 55 5.01 -9.51 -7.23
C VAL A 55 4.78 -11.02 -7.12
N LEU A 56 3.54 -11.46 -6.88
CA LEU A 56 3.15 -12.88 -6.85
C LEU A 56 3.43 -13.56 -8.18
N ASN A 57 2.93 -12.99 -9.30
CA ASN A 57 3.12 -13.56 -10.62
C ASN A 57 4.60 -13.57 -11.05
N HIS A 58 5.32 -12.47 -10.80
CA HIS A 58 6.73 -12.36 -11.15
C HIS A 58 7.61 -13.39 -10.42
N ASN A 59 7.30 -13.66 -9.13
CA ASN A 59 8.02 -14.62 -8.32
C ASN A 59 7.49 -16.06 -8.39
N ARG A 60 6.47 -16.30 -9.23
CA ARG A 60 5.83 -17.58 -9.52
C ARG A 60 5.07 -18.17 -8.33
N PHE A 61 4.53 -17.34 -7.45
CA PHE A 61 3.60 -17.77 -6.43
C PHE A 61 2.23 -18.06 -7.06
N VAL A 62 1.66 -19.22 -6.74
CA VAL A 62 0.40 -19.71 -7.31
C VAL A 62 -0.50 -20.26 -6.19
N LYS A 63 -1.83 -20.16 -6.37
CA LYS A 63 -2.81 -20.68 -5.40
C LYS A 63 -2.78 -22.21 -5.36
N THR A 64 -2.70 -22.82 -6.54
CA THR A 64 -2.59 -24.27 -6.73
C THR A 64 -1.63 -24.55 -7.89
N ALA A 65 -1.25 -25.81 -8.11
CA ALA A 65 -0.39 -26.21 -9.24
C ALA A 65 -0.85 -25.65 -10.60
N ASP A 66 -2.17 -25.54 -10.79
CA ASP A 66 -2.81 -25.17 -12.06
C ASP A 66 -3.39 -23.75 -12.07
N SER A 67 -3.49 -23.07 -10.92
CA SER A 67 -4.18 -21.80 -10.80
C SER A 67 -3.28 -20.65 -10.31
N ARG A 68 -3.13 -19.63 -11.15
CA ARG A 68 -2.44 -18.37 -10.83
C ARG A 68 -3.41 -17.38 -10.17
N TYR A 69 -2.85 -16.37 -9.51
CA TYR A 69 -3.58 -15.23 -9.01
C TYR A 69 -4.16 -14.37 -10.14
N GLN A 70 -5.43 -13.98 -10.01
CA GLN A 70 -6.20 -13.12 -10.91
C GLN A 70 -6.68 -11.91 -10.10
N ILE A 71 -6.32 -10.71 -10.58
CA ILE A 71 -6.57 -9.42 -9.88
C ILE A 71 -8.08 -9.24 -9.62
N ASP A 72 -8.90 -9.42 -10.65
CA ASP A 72 -10.36 -9.22 -10.61
C ASP A 72 -11.14 -10.26 -9.77
N ARG A 73 -10.47 -11.24 -9.16
CA ARG A 73 -11.13 -12.45 -8.61
C ARG A 73 -10.58 -12.94 -7.29
N ASP A 74 -9.28 -12.77 -7.04
CA ASP A 74 -8.59 -13.45 -5.94
C ASP A 74 -8.35 -12.54 -4.75
N TYR A 75 -9.45 -11.98 -4.22
CA TYR A 75 -9.46 -11.19 -3.00
C TYR A 75 -10.79 -11.34 -2.26
N PHE A 76 -10.83 -10.94 -1.00
CA PHE A 76 -12.03 -10.83 -0.19
C PHE A 76 -12.43 -9.36 -0.04
N GLY A 77 -13.63 -9.01 -0.52
CA GLY A 77 -14.19 -7.67 -0.36
C GLY A 77 -15.27 -7.32 -1.37
N PHE A 78 -15.15 -6.16 -2.02
CA PHE A 78 -16.16 -5.59 -2.92
C PHE A 78 -15.88 -5.96 -4.38
N PHE A 79 -16.89 -6.48 -5.10
CA PHE A 79 -16.75 -6.90 -6.50
C PHE A 79 -17.67 -6.08 -7.40
N PRO A 80 -17.15 -5.08 -8.13
CA PRO A 80 -17.93 -4.23 -9.00
C PRO A 80 -18.50 -4.99 -10.22
N LYS A 81 -19.71 -4.63 -10.64
CA LYS A 81 -20.38 -5.12 -11.87
C LYS A 81 -20.95 -3.94 -12.66
N GLU A 82 -21.48 -4.24 -13.84
CA GLU A 82 -22.19 -3.27 -14.68
C GLU A 82 -23.39 -2.64 -13.96
N ASP A 83 -23.78 -1.43 -14.40
CA ASP A 83 -24.94 -0.69 -13.90
C ASP A 83 -24.98 -0.49 -12.38
N THR A 84 -23.82 -0.26 -11.74
CA THR A 84 -23.67 -0.08 -10.29
C THR A 84 -24.10 -1.29 -9.45
N LEU A 85 -24.26 -2.46 -10.06
CA LEU A 85 -24.42 -3.72 -9.35
C LEU A 85 -23.09 -4.18 -8.76
N TYR A 86 -23.12 -4.96 -7.70
CA TYR A 86 -21.92 -5.50 -7.06
C TYR A 86 -22.20 -6.79 -6.32
N ASP A 87 -21.15 -7.60 -6.10
CA ASP A 87 -21.17 -8.67 -5.10
C ASP A 87 -20.32 -8.27 -3.89
N LEU A 88 -20.75 -8.69 -2.70
CA LEU A 88 -19.92 -8.66 -1.50
C LEU A 88 -19.39 -10.07 -1.23
N LYS A 89 -18.07 -10.22 -1.26
CA LYS A 89 -17.37 -11.48 -1.01
C LYS A 89 -16.28 -11.29 0.04
N GLY A 90 -16.48 -10.39 0.99
CA GLY A 90 -15.59 -10.21 2.14
C GLY A 90 -15.67 -11.37 3.15
N LEU A 91 -14.86 -11.27 4.20
CA LEU A 91 -14.77 -12.31 5.23
C LEU A 91 -16.03 -12.39 6.12
N GLU A 92 -16.89 -11.37 6.09
CA GLU A 92 -18.15 -11.28 6.84
C GLU A 92 -19.13 -12.42 6.50
N ARG A 93 -18.95 -13.07 5.34
CA ARG A 93 -19.79 -14.20 4.90
C ARG A 93 -19.44 -15.53 5.57
N PHE A 94 -18.30 -15.62 6.26
CA PHE A 94 -17.82 -16.89 6.83
C PHE A 94 -18.32 -17.07 8.26
N SER A 95 -18.66 -18.31 8.62
CA SER A 95 -18.80 -18.71 10.03
C SER A 95 -17.42 -18.84 10.69
N SER A 96 -17.40 -18.99 12.02
CA SER A 96 -16.18 -19.28 12.77
C SER A 96 -15.44 -20.53 12.27
N GLU A 97 -16.18 -21.59 11.93
CA GLU A 97 -15.62 -22.83 11.37
C GLU A 97 -15.05 -22.58 9.97
N GLY A 98 -15.76 -21.79 9.15
CA GLY A 98 -15.31 -21.39 7.81
C GLY A 98 -14.02 -20.57 7.85
N LEU A 99 -13.91 -19.62 8.79
CA LEU A 99 -12.67 -18.86 9.00
C LEU A 99 -11.53 -19.76 9.49
N ASN A 100 -11.83 -20.72 10.37
CA ASN A 100 -10.81 -21.67 10.81
C ASN A 100 -10.28 -22.52 9.64
N ALA A 101 -11.17 -23.08 8.81
CA ALA A 101 -10.78 -23.82 7.61
C ALA A 101 -9.98 -22.94 6.62
N LEU A 102 -10.44 -21.71 6.37
CA LEU A 102 -9.71 -20.75 5.53
C LEU A 102 -8.30 -20.48 6.07
N SER A 103 -8.14 -20.41 7.39
CA SER A 103 -6.83 -20.20 8.01
C SER A 103 -5.95 -21.44 8.03
N ASP A 104 -6.50 -22.63 7.77
CA ASP A 104 -5.72 -23.84 7.48
C ASP A 104 -5.20 -23.81 6.04
N ASP A 105 -6.03 -23.37 5.09
CA ASP A 105 -5.70 -23.32 3.66
C ASP A 105 -4.77 -22.16 3.26
N ALA A 106 -4.93 -20.99 3.87
CA ALA A 106 -4.13 -19.81 3.56
C ALA A 106 -2.75 -19.89 4.21
N ASP A 107 -1.67 -19.64 3.47
CA ASP A 107 -0.29 -19.60 3.99
C ASP A 107 0.12 -18.21 4.52
N LEU A 108 -0.56 -17.16 4.06
CA LEU A 108 -0.29 -15.76 4.41
C LEU A 108 -1.57 -14.95 4.34
N LEU A 109 -1.74 -13.99 5.24
CA LEU A 109 -2.79 -12.97 5.16
C LEU A 109 -2.20 -11.64 4.73
N TYR A 110 -2.80 -11.03 3.71
CA TYR A 110 -2.48 -9.68 3.22
C TYR A 110 -3.72 -8.80 3.34
N LEU A 111 -3.67 -7.80 4.23
CA LEU A 111 -4.68 -6.75 4.33
C LEU A 111 -4.18 -5.55 3.53
N THR A 112 -4.77 -5.33 2.36
CA THR A 112 -4.32 -4.33 1.39
C THR A 112 -4.92 -2.96 1.68
N ASP A 113 -6.25 -2.85 1.66
CA ASP A 113 -6.96 -1.61 1.95
C ASP A 113 -8.36 -1.94 2.50
N ALA A 114 -8.78 -1.23 3.55
CA ALA A 114 -10.11 -1.36 4.15
C ALA A 114 -10.92 -0.05 4.18
N TYR A 115 -10.53 0.99 3.45
CA TYR A 115 -11.26 2.26 3.34
C TYR A 115 -12.69 2.06 2.85
N GLY A 116 -12.85 1.19 1.87
CA GLY A 116 -14.14 0.84 1.34
C GLY A 116 -14.63 1.73 0.20
N ILE A 117 -15.92 1.58 -0.07
CA ILE A 117 -16.65 2.26 -1.12
C ILE A 117 -17.71 3.13 -0.48
N TYR A 118 -17.79 4.40 -0.85
CA TYR A 118 -18.88 5.27 -0.40
C TYR A 118 -20.01 5.35 -1.43
N LYS A 119 -21.24 5.56 -0.95
CA LYS A 119 -22.45 5.64 -1.80
C LYS A 119 -22.36 6.76 -2.83
N GLN A 120 -21.71 7.88 -2.50
CA GLN A 120 -21.53 9.01 -3.40
C GLN A 120 -20.52 8.77 -4.53
N GLU A 121 -19.59 7.83 -4.34
CA GLU A 121 -18.61 7.43 -5.36
C GLU A 121 -19.19 6.36 -6.27
N TRP A 122 -20.06 5.50 -5.73
CA TRP A 122 -20.57 4.34 -6.44
C TRP A 122 -21.82 4.62 -7.28
N TYR A 123 -22.80 5.37 -6.75
CA TYR A 123 -24.08 5.57 -7.44
C TYR A 123 -24.10 6.85 -8.28
N ALA A 124 -24.31 6.72 -9.59
CA ALA A 124 -24.37 7.84 -10.52
C ALA A 124 -25.50 8.86 -10.20
N GLN A 125 -26.63 8.39 -9.66
CA GLN A 125 -27.76 9.24 -9.23
C GLN A 125 -27.77 9.42 -7.70
N TYR A 126 -26.69 9.97 -7.16
CA TYR A 126 -26.55 10.21 -5.72
C TYR A 126 -27.26 11.50 -5.27
N THR A 127 -27.88 11.47 -4.09
CA THR A 127 -28.41 12.64 -3.38
C THR A 127 -27.74 12.80 -2.01
N ALA A 128 -27.57 14.04 -1.53
CA ALA A 128 -26.87 14.33 -0.27
C ALA A 128 -27.47 13.61 0.97
N GLU A 129 -28.76 13.28 0.94
CA GLU A 129 -29.47 12.54 1.99
C GLU A 129 -29.01 11.08 2.13
N ARG A 130 -28.26 10.54 1.16
CA ARG A 130 -27.76 9.16 1.14
C ARG A 130 -26.26 9.05 1.43
N LYS A 131 -25.65 10.10 2.00
CA LYS A 131 -24.22 10.12 2.33
C LYS A 131 -23.86 8.98 3.28
N GLY A 132 -22.75 8.31 2.99
CA GLY A 132 -22.19 7.32 3.91
C GLY A 132 -21.52 6.19 3.17
N ILE A 133 -20.96 5.30 3.97
CA ILE A 133 -20.29 4.11 3.49
C ILE A 133 -21.29 3.11 2.89
N LEU A 134 -20.90 2.48 1.78
CA LEU A 134 -21.59 1.35 1.17
C LEU A 134 -21.04 0.04 1.73
N TYR A 135 -19.72 -0.10 1.75
CA TYR A 135 -18.98 -1.26 2.27
C TYR A 135 -17.56 -0.83 2.62
N GLY A 136 -16.96 -1.37 3.68
CA GLY A 136 -15.59 -1.07 4.09
C GLY A 136 -15.39 -1.22 5.60
N GLY A 137 -14.17 -0.93 6.02
CA GLY A 137 -13.67 -1.09 7.38
C GLY A 137 -13.34 -2.54 7.69
N LEU A 138 -12.39 -2.78 8.58
CA LEU A 138 -12.17 -4.12 9.12
C LEU A 138 -13.39 -4.54 9.96
N SER A 139 -13.90 -5.72 9.66
CA SER A 139 -15.02 -6.35 10.36
C SER A 139 -14.53 -7.21 11.54
N GLU A 140 -15.48 -7.68 12.36
CA GLU A 140 -15.19 -8.69 13.38
C GLU A 140 -14.63 -9.99 12.79
N GLN A 141 -15.10 -10.39 11.60
CA GLN A 141 -14.61 -11.58 10.89
C GLN A 141 -13.18 -11.39 10.38
N ASP A 142 -12.82 -10.19 9.89
CA ASP A 142 -11.43 -9.88 9.51
C ASP A 142 -10.52 -9.98 10.73
N MET A 143 -10.91 -9.37 11.86
CA MET A 143 -10.13 -9.41 13.09
C MET A 143 -10.03 -10.84 13.67
N ALA A 144 -11.11 -11.63 13.59
CA ALA A 144 -11.08 -13.04 13.95
C ALA A 144 -10.07 -13.80 13.07
N PHE A 145 -10.08 -13.58 11.76
CA PHE A 145 -9.15 -14.21 10.84
C PHE A 145 -7.68 -13.80 11.10
N VAL A 146 -7.42 -12.52 11.36
CA VAL A 146 -6.10 -12.02 11.80
C VAL A 146 -5.59 -12.77 13.03
N LYS A 147 -6.45 -12.96 14.05
CA LYS A 147 -6.10 -13.73 15.26
C LYS A 147 -5.83 -15.20 14.96
N LEU A 148 -6.60 -15.82 14.05
CA LEU A 148 -6.38 -17.21 13.62
C LEU A 148 -5.01 -17.37 12.95
N MET A 149 -4.68 -16.48 12.01
CA MET A 149 -3.41 -16.51 11.28
C MET A 149 -2.22 -16.35 12.22
N LYS A 150 -2.28 -15.36 13.13
CA LYS A 150 -1.25 -15.17 14.16
C LYS A 150 -1.09 -16.41 15.05
N ARG A 151 -2.20 -16.99 15.55
CA ARG A 151 -2.18 -18.19 16.41
C ARG A 151 -1.58 -19.41 15.70
N LYS A 152 -1.76 -19.51 14.39
CA LYS A 152 -1.19 -20.58 13.56
C LYS A 152 0.23 -20.26 13.06
N HIS A 153 0.86 -19.20 13.59
CA HIS A 153 2.18 -18.73 13.20
C HIS A 153 2.31 -18.39 11.70
N LYS A 154 1.19 -18.09 11.04
CA LYS A 154 1.16 -17.71 9.63
C LYS A 154 1.37 -16.20 9.49
N PRO A 155 2.22 -15.74 8.56
CA PRO A 155 2.52 -14.31 8.44
C PRO A 155 1.29 -13.48 8.12
N VAL A 156 1.23 -12.29 8.74
CA VAL A 156 0.24 -11.25 8.43
C VAL A 156 0.97 -10.02 7.93
N ILE A 157 0.56 -9.51 6.78
CA ILE A 157 1.02 -8.25 6.20
C ILE A 157 -0.19 -7.32 6.16
N THR A 158 0.00 -6.07 6.58
CA THR A 158 -1.06 -5.05 6.58
C THR A 158 -0.48 -3.76 6.03
N GLU A 159 -1.20 -3.11 5.14
CA GLU A 159 -0.85 -1.79 4.61
C GLU A 159 -1.75 -0.69 5.17
N PHE A 160 -1.44 0.52 4.74
CA PHE A 160 -2.22 1.73 4.93
C PHE A 160 -3.73 1.51 4.69
N ASN A 161 -4.53 2.37 5.33
CA ASN A 161 -5.98 2.44 5.22
C ASN A 161 -6.76 1.25 5.78
N CYS A 162 -6.13 0.43 6.61
CA CYS A 162 -6.82 -0.64 7.34
C CYS A 162 -7.36 -0.18 8.70
N LEU A 163 -6.72 0.81 9.34
CA LEU A 163 -7.05 1.22 10.72
C LEU A 163 -7.86 2.50 10.80
N ALA A 164 -7.79 3.38 9.80
CA ALA A 164 -8.56 4.61 9.77
C ALA A 164 -10.08 4.34 9.63
N SER A 165 -10.89 5.39 9.82
CA SER A 165 -12.31 5.34 9.44
C SER A 165 -12.42 4.86 7.98
N PRO A 166 -13.26 3.86 7.70
CA PRO A 166 -14.45 3.45 8.45
C PRO A 166 -14.27 2.25 9.42
N THR A 167 -13.05 1.77 9.65
CA THR A 167 -12.82 0.68 10.62
C THR A 167 -13.33 1.08 12.01
N PRO A 168 -14.18 0.27 12.68
CA PRO A 168 -14.68 0.60 14.01
C PRO A 168 -13.56 0.73 15.02
N GLN A 169 -13.66 1.71 15.93
CA GLN A 169 -12.67 1.96 16.99
C GLN A 169 -12.32 0.71 17.80
N THR A 170 -13.31 -0.15 18.07
CA THR A 170 -13.13 -1.39 18.82
C THR A 170 -12.21 -2.36 18.07
N ILE A 171 -12.41 -2.53 16.77
CA ILE A 171 -11.58 -3.37 15.90
C ILE A 171 -10.18 -2.79 15.76
N ARG A 172 -10.07 -1.47 15.51
CA ARG A 172 -8.79 -0.76 15.48
C ARG A 172 -7.99 -0.99 16.77
N THR A 173 -8.61 -0.72 17.91
CA THR A 173 -7.95 -0.85 19.23
C THR A 173 -7.50 -2.29 19.49
N GLU A 174 -8.30 -3.28 19.07
CA GLU A 174 -7.92 -4.69 19.18
C GLU A 174 -6.71 -5.02 18.30
N PHE A 175 -6.69 -4.55 17.04
CA PHE A 175 -5.58 -4.75 16.11
C PHE A 175 -4.28 -4.11 16.63
N GLU A 176 -4.37 -2.84 17.04
CA GLU A 176 -3.27 -2.07 17.63
C GLU A 176 -2.70 -2.78 18.87
N PHE A 177 -3.56 -3.29 19.76
CA PHE A 177 -3.12 -4.03 20.93
C PHE A 177 -2.47 -5.37 20.58
N LEU A 178 -3.00 -6.09 19.57
CA LEU A 178 -2.50 -7.40 19.13
C LEU A 178 -1.08 -7.31 18.53
N TYR A 179 -0.82 -6.24 17.78
CA TYR A 179 0.45 -6.05 17.06
C TYR A 179 1.34 -4.96 17.63
N LYS A 180 0.95 -4.28 18.70
CA LYS A 180 1.74 -3.24 19.38
C LYS A 180 2.16 -2.11 18.45
N ILE A 181 1.21 -1.66 17.65
CA ILE A 181 1.28 -0.46 16.81
C ILE A 181 0.14 0.48 17.21
N ARG A 182 0.23 1.75 16.83
CA ARG A 182 -0.82 2.75 17.09
C ARG A 182 -0.91 3.72 15.93
N PHE A 183 -2.09 3.86 15.34
CA PHE A 183 -2.39 4.93 14.40
C PHE A 183 -2.67 6.22 15.20
N THR A 184 -2.00 7.32 14.85
CA THR A 184 -2.13 8.57 15.61
C THR A 184 -3.36 9.39 15.21
N GLY A 185 -4.10 8.96 14.18
CA GLY A 185 -5.19 9.71 13.59
C GLY A 185 -4.76 10.57 12.40
N TRP A 186 -3.46 10.73 12.14
CA TRP A 186 -2.92 11.57 11.06
C TRP A 186 -2.56 10.78 9.81
N THR A 187 -3.09 11.25 8.67
CA THR A 187 -2.74 10.79 7.32
C THR A 187 -2.16 11.96 6.53
N GLY A 188 -1.23 11.72 5.62
CA GLY A 188 -0.65 12.77 4.78
C GLY A 188 -0.45 12.36 3.32
N ARG A 189 -0.37 13.36 2.44
CA ARG A 189 -0.04 13.20 1.02
C ARG A 189 0.52 14.51 0.45
N TYR A 190 1.40 14.39 -0.55
CA TYR A 190 1.87 15.51 -1.34
C TYR A 190 0.92 15.85 -2.50
N PHE A 191 0.80 17.13 -2.81
CA PHE A 191 0.04 17.67 -3.95
C PHE A 191 0.93 18.59 -4.79
N ASP A 192 0.91 18.42 -6.12
CA ASP A 192 1.67 19.23 -7.08
C ASP A 192 1.24 20.70 -7.14
N SER A 193 0.09 21.03 -6.55
CA SER A 193 -0.37 22.41 -6.39
C SER A 193 -1.44 22.47 -5.31
N LEU A 194 -1.24 23.34 -4.32
CA LEU A 194 -2.23 23.70 -3.32
C LEU A 194 -3.14 24.86 -3.78
N ASP A 195 -2.95 25.39 -4.99
CA ASP A 195 -3.85 26.41 -5.55
C ASP A 195 -5.23 25.82 -5.90
N GLU A 196 -6.26 26.15 -5.11
CA GLU A 196 -7.65 25.67 -5.33
C GLU A 196 -8.26 26.10 -6.67
N THR A 197 -7.66 27.07 -7.37
CA THR A 197 -8.11 27.50 -8.70
C THR A 197 -7.51 26.66 -9.84
N LYS A 198 -6.41 25.94 -9.57
CA LYS A 198 -5.68 25.13 -10.56
C LYS A 198 -5.84 23.64 -10.31
N ASN A 199 -5.72 23.20 -9.06
CA ASN A 199 -5.74 21.80 -8.70
C ASN A 199 -7.16 21.33 -8.37
N LYS A 200 -7.77 20.59 -9.30
CA LYS A 200 -9.10 19.98 -9.12
C LYS A 200 -9.07 18.71 -8.28
N GLU A 201 -7.90 18.16 -7.98
CA GLU A 201 -7.74 16.97 -7.13
C GLU A 201 -7.83 17.30 -5.64
N LEU A 202 -7.75 18.58 -5.26
CA LEU A 202 -7.95 19.00 -3.88
C LEU A 202 -9.39 18.69 -3.45
N PRO A 203 -9.59 17.80 -2.45
CA PRO A 203 -10.93 17.43 -2.05
C PRO A 203 -11.67 18.62 -1.44
N LYS A 204 -12.92 18.85 -1.85
CA LYS A 204 -13.73 19.97 -1.33
C LYS A 204 -13.87 19.95 0.20
N TRP A 205 -13.92 18.76 0.81
CA TRP A 205 -14.01 18.63 2.26
C TRP A 205 -12.73 19.15 2.96
N MET A 206 -11.55 18.97 2.35
CA MET A 206 -10.28 19.44 2.89
C MET A 206 -10.24 20.97 2.89
N LEU A 207 -10.62 21.59 1.75
CA LEU A 207 -10.72 23.04 1.62
C LEU A 207 -11.68 23.64 2.67
N SER A 208 -12.87 23.04 2.80
CA SER A 208 -13.87 23.48 3.77
C SER A 208 -13.38 23.37 5.22
N ASN A 209 -12.76 22.25 5.58
CA ASN A 209 -12.24 22.04 6.94
C ASN A 209 -11.11 23.04 7.25
N TYR A 210 -10.15 23.20 6.35
CA TYR A 210 -9.05 24.15 6.55
C TYR A 210 -9.56 25.59 6.69
N LYS A 211 -10.48 26.03 5.81
CA LYS A 211 -11.07 27.38 5.87
C LYS A 211 -11.84 27.58 7.17
N ALA A 212 -12.61 26.59 7.62
CA ALA A 212 -13.32 26.66 8.90
C ALA A 212 -12.35 26.80 10.09
N GLN A 213 -11.17 26.18 10.03
CA GLN A 213 -10.12 26.30 11.05
C GLN A 213 -9.36 27.64 11.01
N ASN A 214 -9.29 28.30 9.86
CA ASN A 214 -8.40 29.43 9.60
C ASN A 214 -9.16 30.67 9.08
N ASN A 215 -10.30 31.01 9.71
CA ASN A 215 -11.06 32.23 9.42
C ASN A 215 -11.50 32.42 7.96
N GLY A 216 -11.71 31.33 7.22
CA GLY A 216 -12.12 31.35 5.82
C GLY A 216 -10.98 31.46 4.81
N GLU A 217 -9.73 31.53 5.26
CA GLU A 217 -8.58 31.79 4.39
C GLU A 217 -8.00 30.51 3.78
N TRP A 218 -7.58 30.62 2.52
CA TRP A 218 -6.76 29.63 1.81
C TRP A 218 -5.75 30.38 0.94
N ASP A 219 -4.56 30.59 1.49
CA ASP A 219 -3.50 31.35 0.83
C ASP A 219 -2.30 30.44 0.52
N PHE A 220 -2.59 29.39 -0.24
CA PHE A 220 -1.60 28.44 -0.77
C PHE A 220 -1.65 28.42 -2.29
N LYS A 221 -0.47 28.44 -2.90
CA LYS A 221 -0.27 28.52 -4.35
C LYS A 221 0.79 27.55 -4.86
N GLN A 222 1.70 27.11 -4.00
CA GLN A 222 2.76 26.17 -4.37
C GLN A 222 2.32 24.72 -4.15
N ASP A 223 3.18 23.79 -4.54
CA ASP A 223 3.12 22.39 -4.12
C ASP A 223 3.40 22.26 -2.61
N GLY A 224 3.09 21.09 -2.05
CA GLY A 224 3.33 20.85 -0.63
C GLY A 224 2.64 19.62 -0.07
N LEU A 225 2.80 19.46 1.24
CA LEU A 225 2.23 18.36 2.01
C LEU A 225 0.98 18.81 2.74
N VAL A 226 -0.07 18.00 2.64
CA VAL A 226 -1.28 18.14 3.46
C VAL A 226 -1.36 16.97 4.41
N LEU A 227 -1.49 17.27 5.70
CA LEU A 227 -1.74 16.33 6.79
C LEU A 227 -3.18 16.52 7.27
N VAL A 228 -3.89 15.41 7.45
CA VAL A 228 -5.30 15.35 7.81
C VAL A 228 -5.46 14.45 9.01
N HIS A 229 -6.02 14.99 10.09
CA HIS A 229 -6.41 14.22 11.26
C HIS A 229 -7.84 13.68 11.11
N GLU A 230 -8.13 12.54 11.73
CA GLU A 230 -9.46 11.94 11.72
C GLU A 230 -10.57 12.81 12.36
N SER A 231 -10.20 13.82 13.16
CA SER A 231 -11.12 14.85 13.66
C SER A 231 -11.56 15.86 12.58
N GLY A 232 -10.95 15.82 11.40
CA GLY A 232 -11.10 16.81 10.34
C GLY A 232 -10.05 17.92 10.37
N THR A 233 -9.13 17.93 11.34
CA THR A 233 -8.07 18.94 11.44
C THR A 233 -7.09 18.83 10.26
N ILE A 234 -6.88 19.94 9.55
CA ILE A 234 -5.95 20.03 8.40
C ILE A 234 -4.70 20.84 8.77
N VAL A 235 -3.52 20.31 8.46
CA VAL A 235 -2.23 21.00 8.56
C VAL A 235 -1.57 21.03 7.18
N ILE A 236 -1.11 22.20 6.76
CA ILE A 236 -0.49 22.40 5.44
C ILE A 236 0.95 22.86 5.62
N LEU A 237 1.86 22.15 4.93
CA LEU A 237 3.26 22.48 4.78
C LEU A 237 3.50 22.85 3.31
N GLU A 238 3.58 24.14 3.00
CA GLU A 238 3.77 24.63 1.64
C GLU A 238 5.26 24.72 1.29
N ASN A 239 5.61 24.35 0.06
CA ASN A 239 6.97 24.50 -0.46
C ASN A 239 7.42 25.97 -0.44
N GLY A 240 8.69 26.20 -0.08
CA GLY A 240 9.26 27.54 0.12
C GLY A 240 8.80 28.27 1.39
N ARG A 241 7.75 27.80 2.07
CA ARG A 241 7.28 28.35 3.35
C ARG A 241 7.66 27.47 4.54
N ASP A 242 7.42 26.17 4.44
CA ASP A 242 7.48 25.23 5.57
C ASP A 242 8.48 24.08 5.37
N LEU A 243 8.87 23.80 4.12
CA LEU A 243 9.65 22.63 3.72
C LEU A 243 11.04 23.02 3.22
N ASN A 244 12.06 22.21 3.57
CA ASN A 244 13.37 22.25 2.91
C ASN A 244 13.38 21.33 1.68
N GLU A 245 12.76 20.14 1.79
CA GLU A 245 12.50 19.21 0.70
C GLU A 245 11.01 18.92 0.65
N VAL A 246 10.41 18.99 -0.55
CA VAL A 246 8.95 18.96 -0.67
C VAL A 246 8.35 17.56 -0.47
N LEU A 247 9.06 16.52 -0.90
CA LEU A 247 8.60 15.14 -0.81
C LEU A 247 9.06 14.46 0.48
N PRO A 248 8.20 13.66 1.13
CA PRO A 248 8.62 12.73 2.17
C PRO A 248 9.71 11.79 1.66
N VAL A 249 10.72 11.56 2.48
CA VAL A 249 11.78 10.59 2.19
C VAL A 249 11.68 9.43 3.18
N ILE A 250 11.55 8.21 2.66
CA ILE A 250 11.66 7.00 3.45
C ILE A 250 13.13 6.63 3.59
N THR A 251 13.64 6.53 4.82
CA THR A 251 14.98 6.03 5.12
C THR A 251 14.93 4.66 5.79
N ALA A 252 15.66 3.69 5.24
CA ALA A 252 15.73 2.36 5.80
C ALA A 252 16.73 2.29 6.97
N SER A 253 16.39 1.51 8.00
CA SER A 253 17.36 1.10 9.02
C SER A 253 18.33 0.06 8.43
N GLU A 254 19.44 -0.20 9.12
CA GLU A 254 20.38 -1.27 8.73
C GLU A 254 19.66 -2.61 8.56
N LYS A 255 18.72 -2.90 9.47
CA LYS A 255 17.87 -4.10 9.40
C LYS A 255 16.92 -4.09 8.22
N GLY A 256 16.36 -2.93 7.85
CA GLY A 256 15.56 -2.78 6.62
C GLY A 256 16.34 -3.17 5.37
N ILE A 257 17.60 -2.71 5.29
CA ILE A 257 18.49 -3.02 4.17
C ILE A 257 18.85 -4.52 4.17
N GLU A 258 19.31 -5.06 5.30
CA GLU A 258 19.78 -6.44 5.41
C GLU A 258 18.65 -7.47 5.26
N GLU A 259 17.55 -7.26 5.98
CA GLU A 259 16.52 -8.27 6.16
C GLU A 259 15.42 -8.16 5.11
N LEU A 260 15.11 -6.96 4.63
CA LEU A 260 14.04 -6.68 3.68
C LEU A 260 14.55 -6.21 2.31
N ASN A 261 15.86 -6.03 2.12
CA ASN A 261 16.44 -5.55 0.86
C ASN A 261 15.90 -4.17 0.45
N LEU A 262 15.68 -3.30 1.43
CA LEU A 262 15.27 -1.91 1.20
C LEU A 262 16.44 -1.07 0.68
N PRO A 263 16.18 -0.08 -0.18
CA PRO A 263 17.17 0.95 -0.50
C PRO A 263 17.44 1.80 0.75
N LYS A 264 18.60 2.46 0.82
CA LYS A 264 18.94 3.36 1.94
C LYS A 264 17.92 4.50 2.10
N LYS A 265 17.47 5.04 0.96
CA LYS A 265 16.46 6.09 0.88
C LYS A 265 15.61 5.92 -0.37
N GLU A 266 14.36 6.33 -0.30
CA GLU A 266 13.44 6.45 -1.44
C GLU A 266 12.48 7.62 -1.18
N VAL A 267 12.12 8.39 -2.21
CA VAL A 267 11.07 9.42 -2.10
C VAL A 267 9.69 8.77 -2.15
N TYR A 268 8.71 9.34 -1.45
CA TYR A 268 7.35 8.82 -1.43
C TYR A 268 6.31 9.94 -1.42
N PRO A 269 5.67 10.24 -2.57
CA PRO A 269 4.75 11.36 -2.72
C PRO A 269 3.30 11.05 -2.28
N PHE A 270 2.98 9.77 -2.04
CA PHE A 270 1.59 9.33 -1.93
C PHE A 270 1.09 9.22 -0.48
N TRP A 271 -0.09 8.63 -0.30
CA TRP A 271 -0.74 8.56 1.00
C TRP A 271 0.08 7.75 2.02
N PHE A 272 0.23 8.34 3.22
CA PHE A 272 0.88 7.71 4.37
C PHE A 272 0.13 8.01 5.67
N GLU A 273 0.30 7.14 6.66
CA GLU A 273 -0.18 7.29 8.04
C GLU A 273 0.99 7.63 8.97
N VAL A 274 0.73 8.49 9.96
CA VAL A 274 1.63 8.67 11.10
C VAL A 274 1.26 7.63 12.15
N ILE A 275 2.16 6.67 12.35
CA ILE A 275 2.00 5.61 13.33
C ILE A 275 3.07 5.66 14.42
N GLU A 276 2.84 4.92 15.49
CA GLU A 276 3.82 4.58 16.50
C GLU A 276 3.89 3.07 16.68
N ASN A 277 4.98 2.58 17.25
CA ASN A 277 5.11 1.16 17.59
C ASN A 277 5.85 0.96 18.92
N ASP A 278 5.55 -0.15 19.58
CA ASP A 278 6.36 -0.63 20.70
C ASP A 278 7.68 -1.18 20.14
N SER A 279 8.81 -0.53 20.48
CA SER A 279 10.14 -0.94 20.02
C SER A 279 10.71 -2.18 20.73
N GLN A 280 10.10 -2.61 21.84
CA GLN A 280 10.45 -3.86 22.51
C GLN A 280 9.84 -5.08 21.80
N VAL A 281 8.74 -4.88 21.07
CA VAL A 281 8.03 -5.94 20.35
C VAL A 281 8.30 -5.89 18.85
N ASN A 282 8.27 -4.70 18.27
CA ASN A 282 8.43 -4.49 16.83
C ASN A 282 9.76 -3.84 16.49
N ARG A 283 10.29 -4.24 15.34
CA ARG A 283 11.43 -3.61 14.70
C ARG A 283 10.94 -2.55 13.72
N ASN A 284 11.57 -1.38 13.76
CA ASN A 284 11.43 -0.36 12.73
C ASN A 284 12.40 -0.63 11.57
N TYR A 285 11.87 -0.97 10.39
CA TYR A 285 12.66 -1.27 9.19
C TYR A 285 12.91 -0.03 8.34
N ALA A 286 12.00 0.93 8.35
CA ALA A 286 12.15 2.20 7.65
C ALA A 286 11.27 3.28 8.26
N SER A 287 11.67 4.54 8.13
CA SER A 287 10.95 5.70 8.64
C SER A 287 10.69 6.73 7.55
N PHE A 288 9.52 7.37 7.58
CA PHE A 288 9.27 8.61 6.87
C PHE A 288 10.04 9.75 7.52
N ASN A 289 10.57 10.66 6.72
CA ASN A 289 11.20 11.89 7.15
C ASN A 289 10.55 13.05 6.37
N LEU A 290 9.92 13.95 7.12
CA LEU A 290 9.41 15.22 6.60
C LEU A 290 10.50 16.28 6.84
N ASP A 291 11.17 16.72 5.78
CA ASP A 291 12.24 17.71 5.89
C ASP A 291 11.66 19.13 5.95
N VAL A 292 11.35 19.55 7.18
CA VAL A 292 10.74 20.85 7.48
C VAL A 292 11.77 21.87 7.93
N ASN A 293 11.54 23.14 7.54
CA ASN A 293 12.28 24.27 8.08
C ASN A 293 11.73 24.66 9.49
N PRO A 294 12.27 25.68 10.18
CA PRO A 294 11.77 26.07 11.51
C PRO A 294 10.28 26.42 11.57
N SER A 295 9.70 26.97 10.49
CA SER A 295 8.27 27.28 10.42
C SER A 295 7.43 25.99 10.34
N GLY A 296 7.79 25.08 9.44
CA GLY A 296 7.14 23.78 9.32
C GLY A 296 7.26 22.94 10.59
N LYS A 297 8.43 22.97 11.24
CA LYS A 297 8.65 22.30 12.53
C LYS A 297 7.71 22.84 13.62
N SER A 298 7.57 24.16 13.72
CA SER A 298 6.66 24.78 14.69
C SER A 298 5.19 24.40 14.44
N LYS A 299 4.78 24.28 13.17
CA LYS A 299 3.44 23.76 12.81
C LYS A 299 3.27 22.32 13.28
N LEU A 300 4.20 21.44 12.94
CA LEU A 300 4.14 20.02 13.34
C LEU A 300 4.09 19.85 14.88
N GLU A 301 4.90 20.60 15.62
CA GLU A 301 4.94 20.57 17.09
C GLU A 301 3.61 21.02 17.73
N THR A 302 2.94 22.02 17.15
CA THR A 302 1.62 22.50 17.61
C THR A 302 0.58 21.37 17.61
N TYR A 303 0.68 20.47 16.64
CA TYR A 303 -0.25 19.34 16.46
C TYR A 303 0.33 18.00 16.95
N GLN A 304 1.50 18.01 17.59
CA GLN A 304 2.19 16.82 18.10
C GLN A 304 2.49 15.78 17.00
N ILE A 305 2.71 16.24 15.77
CA ILE A 305 3.08 15.38 14.65
C ILE A 305 4.60 15.28 14.63
N PRO A 306 5.19 14.08 14.76
CA PRO A 306 6.63 13.93 14.61
C PRO A 306 7.04 14.15 13.15
N SER A 307 8.19 14.78 12.91
CA SER A 307 8.76 14.89 11.55
C SER A 307 9.42 13.59 11.08
N VAL A 308 9.66 12.64 12.00
CA VAL A 308 10.19 11.30 11.70
C VAL A 308 9.34 10.26 12.40
N PHE A 309 8.77 9.34 11.64
CA PHE A 309 7.88 8.29 12.15
C PHE A 309 8.02 7.01 11.31
N PRO A 310 7.58 5.83 11.79
CA PRO A 310 7.75 4.58 11.09
C PRO A 310 6.99 4.54 9.76
N ALA A 311 7.64 3.99 8.73
CA ALA A 311 7.08 3.69 7.41
C ALA A 311 6.87 2.17 7.23
N VAL A 312 7.78 1.37 7.77
CA VAL A 312 7.67 -0.10 7.78
C VAL A 312 8.08 -0.61 9.16
N VAL A 313 7.15 -1.27 9.85
CA VAL A 313 7.42 -1.95 11.12
C VAL A 313 7.11 -3.43 10.99
N GLY A 314 7.75 -4.26 11.80
CA GLY A 314 7.38 -5.65 11.84
C GLY A 314 7.96 -6.42 13.00
N HIS A 315 7.37 -7.58 13.23
CA HIS A 315 7.77 -8.55 14.23
C HIS A 315 8.18 -9.85 13.52
N HIS A 316 9.31 -10.41 13.94
CA HIS A 316 9.74 -11.72 13.48
C HIS A 316 10.33 -12.47 14.67
N GLY A 317 9.52 -13.34 15.25
CA GLY A 317 9.83 -14.15 16.42
C GLY A 317 9.34 -15.58 16.27
N PRO A 318 9.68 -16.45 17.23
CA PRO A 318 9.17 -17.83 17.26
C PRO A 318 7.65 -17.89 17.49
N ASP A 319 7.06 -16.81 18.00
CA ASP A 319 5.65 -16.69 18.33
C ASP A 319 4.79 -16.19 17.16
N TYR A 320 5.26 -15.27 16.31
CA TYR A 320 4.56 -14.92 15.06
C TYR A 320 5.45 -14.13 14.09
N THR A 321 4.93 -13.88 12.88
CA THR A 321 5.51 -12.95 11.92
C THR A 321 4.47 -11.93 11.48
N PHE A 322 4.82 -10.66 11.52
CA PHE A 322 3.94 -9.54 11.18
C PHE A 322 4.72 -8.41 10.49
N TYR A 323 4.09 -7.75 9.53
CA TYR A 323 4.59 -6.52 8.92
C TYR A 323 3.45 -5.51 8.75
N TYR A 324 3.71 -4.26 9.08
CA TYR A 324 2.83 -3.13 8.81
C TYR A 324 3.55 -2.12 7.91
N MET A 325 2.91 -1.73 6.82
CA MET A 325 3.36 -0.70 5.89
C MET A 325 2.48 0.54 6.09
N ALA A 326 3.05 1.62 6.61
CA ALA A 326 2.31 2.84 6.94
C ALA A 326 2.12 3.79 5.75
N GLY A 327 2.25 3.29 4.54
CA GLY A 327 1.88 4.00 3.33
C GLY A 327 1.17 3.07 2.37
N ASP A 328 0.41 3.68 1.48
CA ASP A 328 -0.28 3.02 0.38
C ASP A 328 0.73 2.53 -0.69
N PHE A 329 1.52 1.54 -0.28
CA PHE A 329 2.68 1.10 -1.04
C PHE A 329 2.33 0.15 -2.17
N SER A 330 1.14 -0.44 -2.16
CA SER A 330 0.62 -1.30 -3.21
C SER A 330 -0.10 -0.55 -4.33
N ASP A 331 -0.63 0.66 -4.10
CA ASP A 331 -1.14 1.50 -5.17
C ASP A 331 0.03 2.10 -5.98
N ASN A 332 0.39 1.44 -7.08
CA ASN A 332 1.35 1.97 -8.06
C ASN A 332 0.79 1.79 -9.47
N PRO A 333 0.86 2.81 -10.35
CA PRO A 333 0.29 2.74 -11.70
C PRO A 333 1.21 1.93 -12.64
N ILE A 334 1.35 0.63 -12.36
CA ILE A 334 2.26 -0.27 -13.07
C ILE A 334 1.49 -1.29 -13.93
N GLY A 335 1.98 -1.55 -15.14
CA GLY A 335 1.37 -2.55 -16.01
C GLY A 335 1.64 -3.99 -15.56
N PHE A 336 0.59 -4.77 -15.29
CA PHE A 336 0.69 -6.18 -14.87
C PHE A 336 1.50 -7.06 -15.84
N THR A 337 1.43 -6.81 -17.16
CA THR A 337 2.13 -7.59 -18.20
C THR A 337 3.65 -7.66 -18.00
N THR A 338 4.25 -6.64 -17.38
CA THR A 338 5.70 -6.62 -17.13
C THR A 338 6.14 -7.68 -16.10
N SER A 339 5.21 -8.23 -15.30
CA SER A 339 5.49 -9.29 -14.32
C SER A 339 5.94 -10.60 -14.98
N TYR A 340 5.62 -10.82 -16.26
CA TYR A 340 5.96 -12.02 -17.03
C TYR A 340 7.41 -12.07 -17.54
N PHE A 341 8.19 -11.01 -17.34
CA PHE A 341 9.52 -10.87 -17.92
C PHE A 341 10.60 -10.94 -16.84
N ARG A 342 11.39 -12.01 -16.83
CA ARG A 342 12.54 -12.13 -15.91
C ARG A 342 13.60 -11.09 -16.24
N GLY A 343 14.12 -10.38 -15.23
CA GLY A 343 15.13 -9.35 -15.41
C GLY A 343 14.58 -7.97 -15.77
N VAL A 344 13.27 -7.76 -15.76
CA VAL A 344 12.62 -6.46 -16.01
C VAL A 344 13.16 -5.32 -15.11
N SER A 345 13.65 -5.63 -13.91
CA SER A 345 14.31 -4.65 -13.03
C SER A 345 15.59 -4.03 -13.63
N LEU A 346 16.22 -4.65 -14.61
CA LEU A 346 17.41 -4.11 -15.30
C LEU A 346 17.06 -2.93 -16.22
N ILE A 347 15.80 -2.85 -16.64
CA ILE A 347 15.28 -1.80 -17.53
C ILE A 347 14.19 -0.96 -16.84
N LYS A 348 14.19 -0.94 -15.50
CA LYS A 348 13.14 -0.29 -14.70
C LYS A 348 12.95 1.19 -15.02
N GLY A 349 14.01 1.92 -15.38
CA GLY A 349 13.97 3.34 -15.71
C GLY A 349 13.17 3.71 -16.97
N TYR A 350 12.68 2.72 -17.74
CA TYR A 350 11.74 2.96 -18.84
C TYR A 350 10.27 2.86 -18.42
N PHE A 351 9.97 2.46 -17.18
CA PHE A 351 8.61 2.27 -16.68
C PHE A 351 8.14 3.36 -15.72
N TYR A 352 8.96 4.38 -15.48
CA TYR A 352 8.63 5.51 -14.62
C TYR A 352 9.41 6.75 -15.02
N ASN A 353 8.87 7.92 -14.72
CA ASN A 353 9.54 9.20 -14.91
C ASN A 353 10.19 9.65 -13.59
N ALA A 354 11.51 9.56 -13.49
CA ALA A 354 12.24 9.97 -12.29
C ALA A 354 12.21 11.50 -12.05
N ASP A 355 11.88 12.28 -13.08
CA ASP A 355 11.78 13.74 -13.00
C ASP A 355 10.38 14.22 -12.60
N GLU A 356 9.40 13.32 -12.50
CA GLU A 356 8.03 13.61 -12.08
C GLU A 356 7.87 13.29 -10.58
N PRO A 357 7.74 14.30 -9.69
CA PRO A 357 7.66 14.10 -8.24
C PRO A 357 6.52 13.17 -7.80
N SER A 358 5.40 13.17 -8.55
CA SER A 358 4.21 12.38 -8.27
C SER A 358 4.29 10.93 -8.77
N ASP A 359 5.31 10.57 -9.56
CA ASP A 359 5.46 9.23 -10.13
C ASP A 359 5.80 8.19 -9.05
N ARG A 360 5.01 7.11 -9.00
CA ARG A 360 5.15 6.02 -8.03
C ARG A 360 5.80 4.76 -8.60
N GLY A 361 6.04 4.68 -9.91
CA GLY A 361 6.68 3.53 -10.54
C GLY A 361 8.12 3.33 -10.07
N GLY A 362 8.85 4.41 -9.78
CA GLY A 362 10.17 4.35 -9.14
C GLY A 362 10.11 3.67 -7.78
N PHE A 363 9.18 4.11 -6.92
CA PHE A 363 8.93 3.55 -5.61
C PHE A 363 8.60 2.05 -5.68
N PHE A 364 7.73 1.64 -6.62
CA PHE A 364 7.42 0.24 -6.85
C PHE A 364 8.69 -0.61 -7.09
N PHE A 365 9.52 -0.22 -8.06
CA PHE A 365 10.68 -1.04 -8.45
C PHE A 365 11.84 -0.98 -7.44
N ASN A 366 12.00 0.13 -6.73
CA ASN A 366 13.12 0.38 -5.83
C ASN A 366 12.84 -0.05 -4.40
N PHE A 367 11.60 0.06 -3.93
CA PHE A 367 11.22 -0.14 -2.53
C PHE A 367 10.22 -1.29 -2.35
N TYR A 368 9.01 -1.18 -2.91
CA TYR A 368 7.93 -2.14 -2.66
C TYR A 368 8.24 -3.55 -3.17
N LYS A 369 8.58 -3.67 -4.46
CA LYS A 369 8.90 -4.95 -5.10
C LYS A 369 10.01 -5.72 -4.38
N PRO A 370 11.21 -5.15 -4.11
CA PRO A 370 12.27 -5.88 -3.44
C PRO A 370 11.88 -6.30 -2.02
N MET A 371 11.24 -5.41 -1.26
CA MET A 371 10.73 -5.69 0.10
C MET A 371 9.78 -6.88 0.10
N LEU A 372 8.69 -6.78 -0.65
CA LEU A 372 7.65 -7.80 -0.65
C LEU A 372 8.16 -9.12 -1.21
N THR A 373 9.03 -9.08 -2.24
CA THR A 373 9.70 -10.28 -2.74
C THR A 373 10.52 -10.99 -1.64
N LYS A 374 11.23 -10.22 -0.80
CA LYS A 374 12.03 -10.78 0.29
C LYS A 374 11.15 -11.37 1.39
N ILE A 375 10.08 -10.66 1.78
CA ILE A 375 9.09 -11.14 2.77
C ILE A 375 8.45 -12.45 2.31
N LEU A 376 7.88 -12.48 1.10
CA LEU A 376 7.20 -13.66 0.56
C LEU A 376 8.16 -14.85 0.39
N LYS A 377 9.41 -14.60 -0.05
CA LYS A 377 10.41 -15.66 -0.12
C LYS A 377 10.72 -16.22 1.26
N LYS A 378 10.97 -15.39 2.28
CA LYS A 378 11.23 -15.89 3.64
C LYS A 378 10.05 -16.75 4.13
N ALA A 379 8.84 -16.21 3.99
CA ALA A 379 7.62 -16.86 4.43
C ALA A 379 7.40 -18.24 3.76
N TYR A 380 7.60 -18.33 2.44
CA TYR A 380 7.50 -19.58 1.69
C TYR A 380 8.55 -20.63 2.09
N HIS A 381 9.80 -20.23 2.38
CA HIS A 381 10.80 -21.20 2.83
C HIS A 381 10.48 -21.71 4.24
N SER A 382 9.97 -20.86 5.13
CA SER A 382 9.55 -21.29 6.47
C SER A 382 8.37 -22.26 6.42
N SER A 383 7.42 -22.08 5.52
CA SER A 383 6.28 -22.99 5.35
C SER A 383 6.65 -24.32 4.70
N ALA A 384 7.72 -24.38 3.91
CA ALA A 384 8.17 -25.60 3.24
C ALA A 384 9.02 -26.54 4.14
N VAL A 385 9.44 -26.06 5.31
CA VAL A 385 10.27 -26.81 6.27
C VAL A 385 9.43 -27.41 7.41
N ASN A 386 8.21 -26.89 7.61
CA ASN A 386 7.20 -27.44 8.51
C ASN A 386 6.27 -28.38 7.75
#